data_AF-A4TTR8-F1
#
_entry.id   AF-A4TTR8-F1
#
_cell.length_a   1.000
_cell.length_b   1.000
_cell.length_c   1.000
_cell.angle_alpha   90.00
_cell.angle_beta   90.00
_cell.angle_gamma   90.00
#
_symmetry.space_group_name_H-M   'P 1'
#
loop_
_entity.id
_entity.type
_entity.pdbx_description
1 polymer ?
#
loop_
_entity_poly.entity_id
_entity_poly.type
_entity_poly.pdbx_seq_one_letter_code
_entity_poly.pdbx_strand_id
1 'polypeptide(L)'
;MTREQAQAAAIGAIKAMRYDGTEYVWINNLDGLMVMHPTNPKLDGKELFGLKDPTGKLFFKEMVDVVRAKGEGVVEYMWPKPGSDTPVPKVSYVKGVPGWNWLLGSGVYVDDVAFSSPTTNPFPSPITSP
;
A
#
# COMPACT_ATOMS: atom_id res chain seq x y z
N MET A 1 29.56 -6.05 -2.60
CA MET A 1 28.60 -5.09 -3.16
C MET A 1 28.65 -3.83 -2.31
N THR A 2 28.67 -2.65 -2.91
CA THR A 2 28.47 -1.40 -2.16
C THR A 2 27.02 -1.30 -1.71
N ARG A 3 26.74 -0.38 -0.77
CA ARG A 3 25.38 -0.12 -0.29
C ARG A 3 24.45 0.28 -1.44
N GLU A 4 24.95 1.10 -2.35
CA GLU A 4 24.22 1.61 -3.52
C GLU A 4 23.92 0.47 -4.50
N GLN A 5 24.89 -0.43 -4.73
CA GLN A 5 24.68 -1.62 -5.56
C GLN A 5 23.63 -2.56 -4.94
N ALA A 6 23.66 -2.75 -3.61
CA ALA A 6 22.66 -3.56 -2.91
C ALA A 6 21.26 -2.93 -2.97
N GLN A 7 21.16 -1.61 -2.79
CA GLN A 7 19.92 -0.87 -2.89
C GLN A 7 19.35 -0.90 -4.32
N ALA A 8 20.19 -0.72 -5.34
CA ALA A 8 19.77 -0.83 -6.74
C ALA A 8 19.26 -2.23 -7.09
N ALA A 9 19.95 -3.28 -6.63
CA ALA A 9 19.50 -4.66 -6.82
C ALA A 9 18.17 -4.93 -6.10
N ALA A 10 18.01 -4.44 -4.87
CA ALA A 10 16.76 -4.57 -4.11
C ALA A 10 15.60 -3.84 -4.79
N ILE A 11 15.81 -2.61 -5.27
CA ILE A 11 14.80 -1.86 -6.04
C ILE A 11 14.38 -2.66 -7.28
N GLY A 12 15.33 -3.21 -8.03
CA GLY A 12 15.05 -4.03 -9.21
C GLY A 12 14.18 -5.25 -8.88
N ALA A 13 14.54 -5.99 -7.83
CA ALA A 13 13.80 -7.18 -7.39
C ALA A 13 12.38 -6.83 -6.91
N ILE A 14 12.23 -5.79 -6.08
CA ILE A 14 10.93 -5.36 -5.53
C ILE A 14 10.03 -4.81 -6.65
N LYS A 15 10.59 -4.05 -7.60
CA LYS A 15 9.83 -3.49 -8.73
C LYS A 15 9.19 -4.56 -9.60
N ALA A 16 9.85 -5.71 -9.76
CA ALA A 16 9.34 -6.86 -10.52
C ALA A 16 8.34 -7.71 -9.74
N MET A 17 8.25 -7.56 -8.41
CA MET A 17 7.38 -8.35 -7.57
C MET A 17 5.91 -7.99 -7.81
N ARG A 18 5.11 -9.00 -8.16
CA ARG A 18 3.66 -8.94 -8.17
C ARG A 18 3.11 -10.12 -7.40
N TYR A 19 2.00 -9.91 -6.72
CA TYR A 19 1.26 -10.97 -6.03
C TYR A 19 -0.24 -10.74 -6.23
N ASP A 20 -1.03 -11.78 -6.00
CA ASP A 20 -2.50 -11.75 -6.17
C ASP A 20 -2.95 -11.09 -7.51
N GLY A 21 -2.25 -11.45 -8.59
CA GLY A 21 -2.46 -10.92 -9.94
C GLY A 21 -1.85 -9.53 -10.17
N THR A 22 -2.34 -8.51 -9.45
CA THR A 22 -2.01 -7.09 -9.75
C THR A 22 -1.42 -6.31 -8.58
N GLU A 23 -1.37 -6.91 -7.40
CA GLU A 23 -0.83 -6.24 -6.23
C GLU A 23 0.68 -6.11 -6.28
N TYR A 24 1.20 -5.10 -5.59
CA TYR A 24 2.56 -4.63 -5.74
C TYR A 24 3.12 -4.06 -4.44
N VAL A 25 4.46 -3.97 -4.40
CA VAL A 25 5.20 -3.37 -3.30
C VAL A 25 5.85 -2.08 -3.78
N TRP A 26 5.75 -1.01 -2.99
CA TRP A 26 6.45 0.25 -3.25
C TRP A 26 7.48 0.54 -2.16
N ILE A 27 8.37 1.50 -2.43
CA ILE A 27 9.40 1.95 -1.49
C ILE A 27 9.37 3.49 -1.44
N ASN A 28 9.23 4.05 -0.24
CA ASN A 28 9.54 5.46 0.03
C ASN A 28 10.50 5.55 1.22
N ASN A 29 11.25 6.65 1.30
CA ASN A 29 12.09 6.89 2.47
C ASN A 29 11.28 7.50 3.63
N LEU A 30 11.87 7.56 4.82
CA LEU A 30 11.23 8.16 5.99
C LEU A 30 11.23 9.70 5.97
N ASP A 31 11.82 10.32 4.96
CA ASP A 31 11.83 11.78 4.77
C ASP A 31 10.71 12.24 3.84
N GLY A 32 9.92 11.31 3.29
CA GLY A 32 8.78 11.60 2.43
C GLY A 32 9.10 11.61 0.94
N LEU A 33 10.23 11.05 0.51
CA LEU A 33 10.56 10.89 -0.91
C LEU A 33 10.21 9.49 -1.40
N MET A 34 9.58 9.41 -2.57
CA MET A 34 9.40 8.14 -3.25
C MET A 34 10.73 7.61 -3.78
N VAL A 35 11.06 6.36 -3.45
CA VAL A 35 12.25 5.68 -3.96
C VAL A 35 11.89 4.87 -5.20
N MET A 36 10.77 4.14 -5.17
CA MET A 36 10.28 3.37 -6.31
C MET A 36 8.79 3.05 -6.16
N HIS A 37 8.01 3.37 -7.19
CA HIS A 37 6.61 2.96 -7.33
C HIS A 37 6.38 2.16 -8.63
N PRO A 38 5.99 0.88 -8.54
CA PRO A 38 5.99 0.00 -9.71
C PRO A 38 4.86 0.28 -10.71
N THR A 39 3.74 0.85 -10.26
CA THR A 39 2.55 1.15 -11.09
C THR A 39 2.38 2.64 -11.39
N ASN A 40 3.20 3.50 -10.77
CA ASN A 40 3.17 4.95 -10.98
C ASN A 40 4.59 5.53 -10.90
N PRO A 41 5.49 5.16 -11.84
CA PRO A 41 6.90 5.54 -11.78
C PRO A 41 7.13 7.06 -11.89
N LYS A 42 6.10 7.84 -12.25
CA LYS A 42 6.15 9.31 -12.23
C LYS A 42 6.32 9.88 -10.82
N LEU A 43 6.01 9.08 -9.79
CA LEU A 43 6.23 9.46 -8.40
C LEU A 43 7.68 9.31 -7.96
N ASP A 44 8.50 8.50 -8.64
CA ASP A 44 9.89 8.24 -8.24
C ASP A 44 10.68 9.56 -8.10
N GLY A 45 11.28 9.78 -6.94
CA GLY A 45 12.01 11.01 -6.59
C GLY A 45 11.13 12.22 -6.21
N LYS A 46 9.81 12.07 -6.10
CA LYS A 46 8.90 13.15 -5.68
C LYS A 46 8.68 13.18 -4.17
N GLU A 47 8.41 14.38 -3.66
CA GLU A 47 7.96 14.64 -2.30
C GLU A 47 6.50 14.19 -2.11
N LEU A 48 6.27 13.43 -1.04
CA LEU A 48 5.02 12.73 -0.76
C LEU A 48 4.25 13.32 0.41
N PHE A 49 4.91 14.06 1.31
CA PHE A 49 4.25 14.63 2.50
C PHE A 49 3.24 15.73 2.18
N GLY A 50 3.23 16.26 0.97
CA GLY A 50 2.16 17.15 0.49
C GLY A 50 1.00 16.41 -0.18
N LEU A 51 1.15 15.12 -0.47
CA LEU A 51 0.18 14.35 -1.23
C LEU A 51 -0.98 13.95 -0.33
N LYS A 52 -2.18 14.34 -0.74
CA LYS A 52 -3.44 14.06 -0.07
C LYS A 52 -4.28 13.11 -0.90
N ASP A 53 -5.02 12.25 -0.21
CA ASP A 53 -6.13 11.56 -0.84
C ASP A 53 -7.37 12.48 -0.97
N PRO A 54 -8.45 12.06 -1.65
CA PRO A 54 -9.67 12.87 -1.79
C PRO A 54 -10.37 13.23 -0.48
N THR A 55 -10.06 12.54 0.62
CA THR A 55 -10.59 12.87 1.96
C THR A 55 -9.75 13.95 2.66
N GLY A 56 -8.63 14.35 2.06
CA GLY A 56 -7.67 15.30 2.61
C GLY A 56 -6.58 14.66 3.47
N LYS A 57 -6.52 13.32 3.53
CA LYS A 57 -5.59 12.58 4.38
C LYS A 57 -4.18 12.58 3.81
N LEU A 58 -3.20 12.97 4.63
CA LEU A 58 -1.76 12.90 4.33
C LEU A 58 -1.21 11.50 4.60
N PHE A 59 -1.66 10.51 3.82
CA PHE A 59 -1.44 9.11 4.16
C PHE A 59 0.04 8.69 4.11
N PHE A 60 0.88 9.25 3.23
CA PHE A 60 2.32 8.97 3.25
C PHE A 60 3.00 9.49 4.51
N LYS A 61 2.56 10.63 5.03
CA LYS A 61 3.04 11.16 6.31
C LYS A 61 2.63 10.21 7.44
N GLU A 62 1.38 9.76 7.46
CA GLU A 62 0.88 8.81 8.46
C GLU A 62 1.65 7.47 8.42
N MET A 63 1.94 6.94 7.24
CA MET A 63 2.76 5.72 7.09
C MET A 63 4.15 5.89 7.70
N VAL A 64 4.81 7.03 7.45
CA VAL A 64 6.10 7.34 8.05
C VAL A 64 5.98 7.48 9.57
N ASP A 65 4.95 8.18 10.06
CA ASP A 65 4.73 8.36 11.50
C ASP A 65 4.50 7.00 12.20
N VAL A 66 3.72 6.09 11.58
CA VAL A 66 3.50 4.71 12.06
C VAL A 66 4.81 3.93 12.11
N VAL A 67 5.60 3.95 11.04
CA VAL A 67 6.89 3.23 11.00
C VAL A 67 7.91 3.83 11.96
N ARG A 68 7.93 5.15 12.14
CA ARG A 68 8.80 5.80 13.14
C ARG A 68 8.41 5.41 14.57
N ALA A 69 7.11 5.28 14.85
CA ALA A 69 6.62 4.96 16.19
C ALA A 69 6.74 3.47 16.55
N LYS A 70 6.47 2.57 15.59
CA LYS A 70 6.30 1.13 15.85
C LYS A 70 7.18 0.21 14.99
N GLY A 71 7.90 0.77 14.01
CA GLY A 71 8.64 0.01 13.00
C GLY A 71 7.76 -0.50 11.85
N GLU A 72 6.47 -0.75 12.10
CA GLU A 72 5.50 -1.25 11.13
C GLU A 72 4.05 -0.95 11.53
N GLY A 73 3.12 -1.09 10.60
CA GLY A 73 1.69 -0.98 10.89
C GLY A 73 0.82 -0.92 9.64
N VAL A 74 -0.49 -0.74 9.87
CA VAL A 74 -1.51 -0.68 8.82
C VAL A 74 -1.99 0.76 8.67
N VAL A 75 -2.19 1.21 7.43
CA VAL A 75 -2.73 2.52 7.08
C VAL A 75 -3.79 2.36 6.00
N GLU A 76 -4.96 2.94 6.25
CA GLU A 76 -6.10 2.98 5.34
C GLU A 76 -6.16 4.34 4.64
N TYR A 77 -6.42 4.37 3.33
CA TYR A 77 -6.45 5.59 2.52
C TYR A 77 -7.11 5.32 1.18
N MET A 78 -7.38 6.38 0.40
CA MET A 78 -7.90 6.23 -0.96
C MET A 78 -6.77 6.28 -1.99
N TRP A 79 -6.71 5.29 -2.89
CA TRP A 79 -5.68 5.22 -3.94
C TRP A 79 -6.23 4.63 -5.23
N PRO A 80 -5.83 5.13 -6.42
CA PRO A 80 -6.26 4.56 -7.68
C PRO A 80 -5.68 3.16 -7.91
N LYS A 81 -6.50 2.28 -8.49
CA LYS A 81 -6.06 0.97 -9.01
C LYS A 81 -5.14 1.16 -10.23
N PRO A 82 -4.22 0.22 -10.51
CA PRO A 82 -3.39 0.29 -11.71
C PRO A 82 -4.24 0.42 -12.98
N GLY A 83 -3.98 1.45 -13.79
CA GLY A 83 -4.74 1.71 -15.03
C GLY A 83 -6.05 2.49 -14.85
N SER A 84 -6.37 2.93 -13.62
CA SER A 84 -7.48 3.83 -13.32
C SER A 84 -6.97 5.11 -12.65
N ASP A 85 -7.69 6.21 -12.81
CA ASP A 85 -7.45 7.45 -12.06
C ASP A 85 -8.44 7.65 -10.91
N THR A 86 -9.42 6.74 -10.77
CA THR A 86 -10.45 6.83 -9.72
C THR A 86 -9.90 6.27 -8.41
N PRO A 87 -9.76 7.08 -7.34
CA PRO A 87 -9.31 6.60 -6.05
C PRO A 87 -10.36 5.71 -5.39
N VAL A 88 -9.93 4.55 -4.91
CA VAL A 88 -10.78 3.59 -4.18
C VAL A 88 -10.16 3.30 -2.80
N PRO A 89 -10.95 2.81 -1.83
CA PRO A 89 -10.42 2.48 -0.51
C PRO A 89 -9.35 1.39 -0.60
N LYS A 90 -8.20 1.65 0.02
CA LYS A 90 -7.04 0.77 0.09
C LYS A 90 -6.56 0.64 1.53
N VAL A 91 -6.22 -0.59 1.91
CA VAL A 91 -5.61 -0.90 3.20
C VAL A 91 -4.20 -1.42 2.94
N SER A 92 -3.18 -0.69 3.43
CA SER A 92 -1.79 -1.08 3.23
C SER A 92 -1.08 -1.36 4.54
N TYR A 93 -0.28 -2.41 4.54
CA TYR A 93 0.74 -2.66 5.53
C TYR A 93 2.05 -1.98 5.13
N VAL A 94 2.67 -1.30 6.08
CA VAL A 94 3.96 -0.64 5.91
C VAL A 94 4.97 -1.12 6.95
N LYS A 95 6.22 -1.26 6.53
CA LYS A 95 7.32 -1.72 7.38
C LYS A 95 8.61 -0.98 7.06
N GLY A 96 9.27 -0.46 8.09
CA GLY A 96 10.59 0.14 7.99
C GLY A 96 11.67 -0.89 7.69
N VAL A 97 12.67 -0.50 6.90
CA VAL A 97 13.88 -1.28 6.65
C VAL A 97 15.01 -0.71 7.50
N PRO A 98 15.42 -1.42 8.57
CA PRO A 98 16.50 -0.96 9.42
C PRO A 98 17.77 -0.66 8.62
N GLY A 99 18.38 0.49 8.88
CA GLY A 99 19.64 0.90 8.28
C GLY A 99 19.54 1.48 6.87
N TRP A 100 18.40 1.39 6.16
CA TRP A 100 18.25 1.90 4.78
C TRP A 100 17.44 3.19 4.66
N ASN A 101 16.88 3.69 5.77
CA ASN A 101 15.95 4.84 5.80
C ASN A 101 14.75 4.63 4.86
N TRP A 102 14.36 3.37 4.61
CA TRP A 102 13.27 3.00 3.73
C TRP A 102 12.08 2.48 4.51
N LEU A 103 10.93 2.62 3.90
CA LEU A 103 9.69 1.97 4.24
C LEU A 103 9.26 1.19 3.00
N LEU A 104 8.92 -0.08 3.18
CA LEU A 104 8.20 -0.85 2.18
C LEU A 104 6.73 -0.79 2.52
N GLY A 105 5.91 -0.62 1.49
CA GLY A 105 4.47 -0.69 1.63
C GLY A 105 3.85 -1.64 0.62
N SER A 106 2.78 -2.27 1.04
CA SER A 106 2.00 -3.21 0.23
C SER A 106 0.58 -3.23 0.76
N GLY A 107 -0.43 -3.34 -0.10
CA GLY A 107 -1.81 -3.30 0.37
C GLY A 107 -2.80 -3.73 -0.68
N VAL A 108 -4.01 -4.04 -0.20
CA VAL A 108 -5.13 -4.56 -1.00
C VAL A 108 -6.24 -3.51 -1.08
N TYR A 109 -6.97 -3.51 -2.20
CA TYR A 109 -8.15 -2.65 -2.35
C TYR A 109 -9.37 -3.31 -1.70
N VAL A 110 -10.14 -2.54 -0.94
CA VAL A 110 -11.28 -3.07 -0.14
C VAL A 110 -12.36 -3.67 -1.06
N ASP A 111 -12.56 -3.09 -2.24
CA ASP A 111 -13.51 -3.60 -3.23
C ASP A 111 -13.19 -5.03 -3.69
N ASP A 112 -11.91 -5.43 -3.67
CA ASP A 112 -11.48 -6.79 -4.07
C ASP A 112 -11.70 -7.80 -2.93
N VAL A 113 -11.65 -7.34 -1.66
CA VAL A 113 -11.92 -8.17 -0.47
C VAL A 113 -13.41 -8.49 -0.33
N ALA A 114 -14.29 -7.57 -0.75
CA ALA A 114 -15.74 -7.77 -0.68
C ALA A 114 -16.25 -8.90 -1.61
N PHE A 115 -15.48 -9.26 -2.65
CA PHE A 115 -15.88 -10.28 -3.62
C PHE A 115 -15.43 -11.71 -3.26
N SER A 116 -14.50 -11.90 -2.30
CA SER A 116 -13.93 -13.22 -1.99
C SER A 116 -14.53 -13.91 -0.75
N SER A 117 -15.56 -13.32 -0.12
CA SER A 117 -16.34 -14.03 0.90
C SER A 117 -17.50 -14.77 0.22
N PRO A 118 -17.52 -16.12 0.13
CA PRO A 118 -18.74 -16.82 -0.18
C PRO A 118 -19.71 -16.57 0.97
N THR A 119 -20.68 -15.67 0.76
CA THR A 119 -21.84 -15.49 1.63
C THR A 119 -22.67 -16.77 1.59
N THR A 120 -22.21 -17.81 2.27
CA THR A 120 -23.04 -18.96 2.62
C THR A 120 -23.72 -18.55 3.92
N ASN A 121 -24.85 -17.88 3.78
CA ASN A 121 -25.74 -17.54 4.88
C ASN A 121 -26.26 -18.85 5.49
N PRO A 122 -25.88 -19.27 6.71
CA PRO A 122 -26.26 -20.59 7.24
C PRO A 122 -27.61 -20.57 7.97
N PHE A 123 -28.33 -19.45 7.98
CA PHE A 123 -29.60 -19.32 8.69
C PHE A 123 -30.77 -19.23 7.70
N PRO A 124 -31.58 -20.29 7.54
CA PRO A 124 -32.88 -20.14 6.91
C PRO A 124 -33.79 -19.31 7.82
N SER A 125 -34.52 -18.35 7.24
CA SER A 125 -35.53 -17.55 7.94
C SER A 125 -36.57 -18.45 8.63
N PRO A 126 -37.08 -18.06 9.82
CA PRO A 126 -38.13 -18.83 10.49
C PRO A 126 -39.41 -18.80 9.64
N ILE A 127 -39.95 -19.99 9.38
CA ILE A 127 -41.21 -20.21 8.71
C ILE A 127 -42.31 -19.69 9.66
N THR A 128 -42.92 -18.55 9.34
CA THR A 128 -44.20 -18.14 9.92
C THR A 128 -45.32 -18.84 9.16
N SER A 129 -46.06 -19.71 9.85
CA SER A 129 -47.39 -20.17 9.41
C SER A 129 -48.43 -19.74 10.45
N PRO A 130 -49.66 -19.39 10.01
CA PRO A 130 -50.79 -19.01 10.86
C PRO A 130 -51.44 -20.19 11.59
#